data_AF-A0A5N7AYL2-F1
#
_entry.id   AF-A0A5N7AYL2-F1
#
_cell.length_a   1.000
_cell.length_b   1.000
_cell.length_c   1.000
_cell.angle_alpha   90.00
_cell.angle_beta   90.00
_cell.angle_gamma   90.00
#
_symmetry.space_group_name_H-M   'P 1'
#
loop_
_entity.id
_entity.type
_entity.pdbx_description
1 polymer ?
#
loop_
_entity_poly.entity_id
_entity_poly.type
_entity_poly.pdbx_seq_one_letter_code
_entity_poly.pdbx_strand_id
1 'polypeptide(L)'
;MQPSSGSPRYRVLCLHGIGTNSELVAYLSTANLRYLLTDEYDFEFIDGAYECSATRGIAEVFGTDQIYFSYYDGSAESVLKAVRDLAEYVVDHGPFDAVMGFSLGAALAMTLLLNHIHVGLPTVPFKCAIFLCGTLPCDWASLKGGQVRLSSASANAPLVHIPTVHFWSPDDVDYPRQSQMLLGMCDPATRVEVTHHAGHAMPTHGKEVGKLASTPSPLPDHISHNYVIFLGIGSMMTFLSTLLVTARFLSRWFTWSVKWDDWACLGALIFAYGFLTTTALVATVGRAGYHLDQYNYSVLERYLQIALANNVLYNVSISLTKLSILLFYRRIFAISKGFRIAIWVVGGVVAGYFVSAVCGLIFAASPVEAQWKVWLPHTTINNKPFWVSMGIINALLDFTLLCLPQPLVWRLHQTQRRKILLSMVFLLGCL
;
A
#
# COMPACT_ATOMS: atom_id res chain seq x y z
N MET A 1 -10.89 39.71 0.74
CA MET A 1 -10.45 39.02 1.97
C MET A 1 -8.95 39.18 2.06
N GLN A 2 -8.45 39.83 3.11
CA GLN A 2 -7.02 39.94 3.37
C GLN A 2 -6.44 38.54 3.69
N PRO A 3 -5.20 38.23 3.30
CA PRO A 3 -4.53 37.03 3.74
C PRO A 3 -4.30 37.11 5.26
N SER A 4 -4.74 36.09 5.98
CA SER A 4 -4.50 35.95 7.42
C SER A 4 -3.00 35.89 7.70
N SER A 5 -2.52 36.80 8.55
CA SER A 5 -1.16 36.82 9.08
C SER A 5 -0.89 35.54 9.87
N GLY A 6 -0.24 34.54 9.25
CA GLY A 6 0.25 33.34 9.92
C GLY A 6 1.49 33.66 10.77
N SER A 7 1.56 33.12 11.97
CA SER A 7 2.77 33.09 12.80
C SER A 7 3.95 32.44 12.05
N PRO A 8 5.21 32.85 12.32
CA PRO A 8 6.36 32.26 11.66
C PRO A 8 6.44 30.76 11.95
N ARG A 9 6.50 29.95 10.90
CA ARG A 9 6.66 28.48 10.98
C ARG A 9 8.14 28.13 11.06
N TYR A 10 8.48 27.14 11.87
CA TYR A 10 9.84 26.60 11.97
C TYR A 10 10.17 25.75 10.75
N ARG A 11 11.27 26.02 10.05
CA ARG A 11 11.65 25.30 8.83
C ARG A 11 12.56 24.11 9.12
N VAL A 12 12.21 22.95 8.61
CA VAL A 12 12.92 21.68 8.82
C VAL A 12 13.40 21.12 7.48
N LEU A 13 14.71 21.05 7.29
CA LEU A 13 15.31 20.41 6.12
C LEU A 13 15.37 18.89 6.32
N CYS A 14 14.83 18.12 5.40
CA CYS A 14 14.64 16.68 5.51
C CYS A 14 15.48 15.91 4.49
N LEU A 15 16.30 14.97 4.97
CA LEU A 15 17.23 14.16 4.19
C LEU A 15 16.85 12.68 4.22
N HIS A 16 16.78 12.06 3.04
CA HIS A 16 16.32 10.69 2.84
C HIS A 16 17.41 9.62 3.05
N GLY A 17 17.02 8.34 3.10
CA GLY A 17 17.96 7.22 3.18
C GLY A 17 18.49 6.80 1.81
N ILE A 18 19.52 5.96 1.77
CA ILE A 18 20.00 5.40 0.50
C ILE A 18 18.91 4.56 -0.18
N GLY A 19 18.80 4.64 -1.51
CA GLY A 19 17.82 3.82 -2.25
C GLY A 19 16.37 4.19 -1.92
N THR A 20 16.13 5.46 -1.56
CA THR A 20 14.80 6.07 -1.35
C THR A 20 14.77 7.43 -2.09
N ASN A 21 13.70 8.20 -1.94
CA ASN A 21 13.61 9.56 -2.46
C ASN A 21 12.87 10.47 -1.45
N SER A 22 12.85 11.76 -1.74
CA SER A 22 12.22 12.83 -0.96
C SER A 22 10.75 12.51 -0.64
N GLU A 23 9.99 12.04 -1.62
CA GLU A 23 8.59 11.64 -1.47
C GLU A 23 8.43 10.42 -0.54
N LEU A 24 9.29 9.41 -0.67
CA LEU A 24 9.24 8.19 0.12
C LEU A 24 9.63 8.43 1.58
N VAL A 25 10.60 9.30 1.87
CA VAL A 25 10.94 9.62 3.27
C VAL A 25 9.95 10.61 3.89
N ALA A 26 9.35 11.49 3.09
CA ALA A 26 8.15 12.22 3.47
C ALA A 26 7.03 11.28 3.94
N TYR A 27 6.85 10.15 3.25
CA TYR A 27 5.78 9.18 3.50
C TYR A 27 6.09 8.15 4.60
N LEU A 28 7.23 7.46 4.51
CA LEU A 28 7.55 6.28 5.33
C LEU A 28 8.14 6.65 6.69
N SER A 29 8.95 7.71 6.74
CA SER A 29 9.77 8.00 7.92
C SER A 29 9.26 9.21 8.71
N THR A 30 8.64 10.17 8.04
CA THR A 30 8.35 11.47 8.65
C THR A 30 6.86 11.83 8.69
N ALA A 31 5.97 11.09 8.02
CA ALA A 31 4.55 11.40 7.93
C ALA A 31 3.87 11.61 9.30
N ASN A 32 4.13 10.71 10.27
CA ASN A 32 3.56 10.83 11.62
C ASN A 32 4.10 12.06 12.39
N LEU A 33 5.39 12.39 12.22
CA LEU A 33 6.02 13.55 12.86
C LEU A 33 5.55 14.85 12.21
N ARG A 34 5.48 14.90 10.88
CA ARG A 34 4.97 16.05 10.13
C ARG A 34 3.54 16.35 10.54
N TYR A 35 2.69 15.33 10.59
CA TYR A 35 1.30 15.45 10.97
C TYR A 35 1.12 16.04 12.39
N LEU A 36 1.96 15.65 13.35
CA LEU A 36 1.94 16.22 14.70
C LEU A 36 2.36 17.69 14.76
N LEU A 37 3.18 18.12 13.80
CA LEU A 37 3.92 19.37 13.83
C LEU A 37 3.44 20.36 12.75
N THR A 38 2.45 20.01 11.92
CA THR A 38 2.10 20.72 10.67
C THR A 38 1.64 22.17 10.83
N ASP A 39 1.09 22.55 11.99
CA ASP A 39 0.58 23.90 12.17
C ASP A 39 1.70 24.91 12.46
N GLU A 40 2.80 24.45 13.04
CA GLU A 40 3.94 25.26 13.49
C GLU A 40 5.23 25.03 12.70
N TYR A 41 5.32 23.96 11.90
CA TYR A 41 6.54 23.56 11.19
C TYR A 41 6.31 23.42 9.69
N ASP A 42 7.31 23.82 8.91
CA ASP A 42 7.38 23.63 7.46
C ASP A 42 8.53 22.66 7.13
N PHE A 43 8.26 21.65 6.29
CA PHE A 43 9.20 20.57 6.03
C PHE A 43 9.61 20.56 4.56
N GLU A 44 10.90 20.73 4.31
CA GLU A 44 11.49 20.79 2.99
C GLU A 44 12.32 19.55 2.72
N PHE A 45 11.99 18.80 1.65
CA PHE A 45 12.65 17.54 1.31
C PHE A 45 13.50 17.72 0.08
N ILE A 46 14.73 17.20 0.12
CA ILE A 46 15.67 17.26 -1.01
C ILE A 46 16.13 15.86 -1.42
N ASP A 47 16.22 15.67 -2.73
CA ASP A 47 16.73 14.43 -3.34
C ASP A 47 18.25 14.43 -3.48
N GLY A 48 18.83 13.23 -3.43
CA GLY A 48 20.23 12.99 -3.72
C GLY A 48 20.55 13.10 -5.21
N ALA A 49 21.82 13.37 -5.53
CA ALA A 49 22.26 13.61 -6.90
C ALA A 49 22.46 12.34 -7.74
N TYR A 50 22.47 11.15 -7.13
CA TYR A 50 22.83 9.89 -7.79
C TYR A 50 21.65 8.93 -7.82
N GLU A 51 21.23 8.50 -9.00
CA GLU A 51 20.29 7.40 -9.15
C GLU A 51 20.92 6.08 -8.66
N CYS A 52 20.16 5.29 -7.92
CA CYS A 52 20.62 4.00 -7.40
C CYS A 52 19.47 2.99 -7.35
N SER A 53 19.79 1.74 -7.03
CA SER A 53 18.78 0.71 -6.79
C SER A 53 18.05 0.97 -5.48
N ALA A 54 16.75 0.64 -5.45
CA ALA A 54 15.98 0.69 -4.21
C ALA A 54 16.63 -0.13 -3.09
N THR A 55 16.52 0.36 -1.86
CA THR A 55 16.91 -0.42 -0.68
C THR A 55 15.98 -1.64 -0.53
N ARG A 56 16.53 -2.72 0.06
CA ARG A 56 15.81 -3.99 0.29
C ARG A 56 14.45 -3.74 0.96
N GLY A 57 13.38 -4.31 0.41
CA GLY A 57 12.00 -4.11 0.86
C GLY A 57 11.29 -2.87 0.28
N ILE A 58 12.00 -1.84 -0.20
CA ILE A 58 11.37 -0.66 -0.81
C ILE A 58 10.87 -0.97 -2.23
N ALA A 59 11.68 -1.58 -3.09
CA ALA A 59 11.25 -1.97 -4.44
C ALA A 59 10.11 -3.00 -4.45
N GLU A 60 9.99 -3.82 -3.40
CA GLU A 60 8.92 -4.82 -3.26
C GLU A 60 7.56 -4.16 -2.97
N VAL A 61 7.57 -3.00 -2.29
CA VAL A 61 6.37 -2.25 -1.91
C VAL A 61 6.02 -1.17 -2.93
N PHE A 62 7.00 -0.41 -3.41
CA PHE A 62 6.80 0.77 -4.27
C PHE A 62 7.09 0.50 -5.75
N GLY A 63 7.58 -0.70 -6.08
CA GLY A 63 7.88 -1.13 -7.44
C GLY A 63 9.28 -0.70 -7.92
N THR A 64 9.75 -1.34 -8.98
CA THR A 64 11.03 -1.01 -9.62
C THR A 64 10.94 0.14 -10.61
N ASP A 65 9.73 0.65 -10.85
CA ASP A 65 9.45 1.66 -11.87
C ASP A 65 9.73 3.10 -11.36
N GLN A 66 10.00 3.27 -10.06
CA GLN A 66 10.41 4.56 -9.48
C GLN A 66 11.92 4.76 -9.54
N ILE A 67 12.35 6.02 -9.62
CA ILE A 67 13.75 6.42 -9.53
C ILE A 67 14.08 6.62 -8.04
N TYR A 68 15.17 5.99 -7.59
CA TYR A 68 15.65 6.06 -6.22
C TYR A 68 17.00 6.76 -6.20
N PHE A 69 17.27 7.50 -5.13
CA PHE A 69 18.44 8.36 -5.02
C PHE A 69 19.35 7.98 -3.86
N SER A 70 20.61 8.35 -4.03
CA SER A 70 21.64 8.44 -3.01
C SER A 70 22.27 9.82 -3.10
N TYR A 71 22.72 10.36 -1.97
CA TYR A 71 23.44 11.63 -1.95
C TYR A 71 24.84 11.51 -2.57
N TYR A 72 25.41 10.31 -2.59
CA TYR A 72 26.74 10.02 -3.11
C TYR A 72 26.86 8.57 -3.61
N ASP A 73 27.83 8.32 -4.50
CA ASP A 73 28.08 7.00 -5.11
C ASP A 73 28.98 6.07 -4.28
N GLY A 74 29.42 6.53 -3.09
CA GLY A 74 30.31 5.78 -2.19
C GLY A 74 31.80 6.05 -2.40
N SER A 75 32.17 6.94 -3.33
CA SER A 75 33.53 7.47 -3.41
C SER A 75 33.76 8.61 -2.41
N ALA A 76 35.01 8.80 -1.96
CA ALA A 76 35.33 9.89 -1.02
C ALA A 76 35.06 11.28 -1.64
N GLU A 77 35.26 11.41 -2.95
CA GLU A 77 35.01 12.64 -3.69
C GLU A 77 33.52 13.01 -3.71
N SER A 78 32.65 12.04 -4.01
CA SER A 78 31.20 12.27 -4.05
C SER A 78 30.62 12.57 -2.66
N VAL A 79 31.13 11.93 -1.60
CA VAL A 79 30.75 12.27 -0.22
C VAL A 79 31.15 13.71 0.13
N LEU A 80 32.40 14.11 -0.17
CA LEU A 80 32.86 15.48 0.05
C LEU A 80 32.04 16.49 -0.75
N LYS A 81 31.65 16.15 -1.98
CA LYS A 81 30.78 16.97 -2.81
C LYS A 81 29.39 17.10 -2.18
N ALA A 82 28.77 15.99 -1.75
CA ALA A 82 27.44 16.00 -1.14
C ALA A 82 27.37 16.88 0.12
N VAL A 83 28.42 16.87 0.96
CA VAL A 83 28.48 17.73 2.15
C VAL A 83 28.60 19.22 1.77
N ARG A 84 29.38 19.54 0.72
CA ARG A 84 29.48 20.91 0.19
C ARG A 84 28.18 21.38 -0.43
N ASP A 85 27.56 20.56 -1.28
CA ASP A 85 26.28 20.86 -1.91
C ASP A 85 25.20 21.10 -0.85
N LEU A 86 25.17 20.29 0.23
CA LEU A 86 24.25 20.51 1.34
C LEU A 86 24.52 21.82 2.09
N ALA A 87 25.80 22.16 2.32
CA ALA A 87 26.17 23.42 2.96
C ALA A 87 25.75 24.63 2.11
N GLU A 88 26.00 24.59 0.80
CA GLU A 88 25.57 25.62 -0.16
C GLU A 88 24.04 25.74 -0.18
N TYR A 89 23.32 24.62 -0.24
CA TYR A 89 21.86 24.60 -0.23
C TYR A 89 21.27 25.27 1.02
N VAL A 90 21.84 24.97 2.19
CA VAL A 90 21.40 25.54 3.47
C VAL A 90 21.64 27.05 3.53
N VAL A 91 22.71 27.55 2.90
CA VAL A 91 22.99 28.98 2.78
C VAL A 91 22.02 29.66 1.82
N ASP A 92 21.76 29.05 0.67
CA ASP A 92 20.94 29.63 -0.41
C ASP A 92 19.44 29.62 -0.10
N HIS A 93 18.95 28.55 0.53
CA HIS A 93 17.51 28.33 0.76
C HIS A 93 17.11 28.49 2.23
N GLY A 94 18.07 28.74 3.13
CA GLY A 94 17.84 28.97 4.55
C GLY A 94 17.19 30.34 4.87
N PRO A 95 17.05 30.68 6.15
CA PRO A 95 17.46 29.88 7.30
C PRO A 95 16.53 28.68 7.53
N PHE A 96 17.12 27.57 7.96
CA PHE A 96 16.42 26.39 8.48
C PHE A 96 16.59 26.34 10.00
N ASP A 97 15.51 26.04 10.72
CA ASP A 97 15.55 25.89 12.17
C ASP A 97 16.08 24.52 12.58
N ALA A 98 15.79 23.48 11.80
CA ALA A 98 16.20 22.11 12.10
C ALA A 98 16.63 21.33 10.85
N VAL A 99 17.43 20.30 11.07
CA VAL A 99 17.70 19.25 10.07
C VAL A 99 17.17 17.91 10.57
N MET A 100 16.51 17.16 9.71
CA MET A 100 16.01 15.82 9.96
C MET A 100 16.62 14.86 8.95
N GLY A 101 17.27 13.80 9.40
CA GLY A 101 17.89 12.82 8.52
C GLY A 101 17.48 11.39 8.85
N PHE A 102 17.13 10.60 7.83
CA PHE A 102 16.91 9.16 7.95
C PHE A 102 18.12 8.39 7.41
N SER A 103 18.63 7.42 8.17
CA SER A 103 19.70 6.50 7.72
C SER A 103 20.90 7.23 7.08
N LEU A 104 21.13 7.11 5.76
CA LEU A 104 22.17 7.84 5.02
C LEU A 104 22.07 9.36 5.17
N GLY A 105 20.85 9.91 5.16
CA GLY A 105 20.61 11.34 5.36
C GLY A 105 21.02 11.81 6.75
N ALA A 106 20.88 10.95 7.78
CA ALA A 106 21.38 11.23 9.12
C ALA A 106 22.92 11.30 9.13
N ALA A 107 23.60 10.37 8.46
CA ALA A 107 25.05 10.38 8.32
C ALA A 107 25.54 11.63 7.58
N LEU A 108 24.84 12.05 6.52
CA LEU A 108 25.18 13.26 5.76
C LEU A 108 25.01 14.52 6.63
N ALA A 109 23.87 14.67 7.31
CA ALA A 109 23.63 15.77 8.25
C ALA A 109 24.70 15.80 9.35
N MET A 110 24.98 14.65 9.98
CA MET A 110 26.00 14.56 11.03
C MET A 110 27.39 14.93 10.50
N THR A 111 27.74 14.49 9.28
CA THR A 111 29.02 14.84 8.64
C THR A 111 29.13 16.34 8.44
N LEU A 112 28.06 17.02 8.01
CA LEU A 112 28.01 18.48 7.91
C LEU A 112 28.16 19.14 9.29
N LEU A 113 27.40 18.72 10.29
CA LEU A 113 27.41 19.33 11.63
C LEU A 113 28.81 19.27 12.27
N LEU A 114 29.48 18.11 12.18
CA LEU A 114 30.83 17.91 12.72
C LEU A 114 31.91 18.66 11.93
N ASN A 115 31.68 18.95 10.64
CA ASN A 115 32.69 19.50 9.73
C ASN A 115 32.30 20.84 9.10
N HIS A 116 31.35 21.56 9.68
CA HIS A 116 30.78 22.80 9.13
C HIS A 116 31.87 23.85 8.78
N ILE A 117 32.89 23.99 9.63
CA ILE A 117 34.04 24.88 9.39
C ILE A 117 34.82 24.48 8.13
N HIS A 118 34.97 23.18 7.86
CA HIS A 118 35.71 22.69 6.71
C HIS A 118 34.98 22.92 5.38
N VAL A 119 33.68 23.16 5.41
CA VAL A 119 32.87 23.52 4.24
C VAL A 119 32.49 25.01 4.22
N GLY A 120 33.20 25.84 5.00
CA GLY A 120 33.07 27.29 4.94
C GLY A 120 31.93 27.89 5.77
N LEU A 121 31.25 27.09 6.60
CA LEU A 121 30.25 27.60 7.54
C LEU A 121 30.93 27.99 8.86
N PRO A 122 30.81 29.25 9.32
CA PRO A 122 31.45 29.72 10.54
C PRO A 122 30.80 29.16 11.82
N THR A 123 29.53 28.78 11.72
CA THR A 123 28.75 28.15 12.79
C THR A 123 27.87 27.05 12.23
N VAL A 124 27.40 26.15 13.09
CA VAL A 124 26.37 25.17 12.72
C VAL A 124 25.12 25.91 12.23
N PRO A 125 24.53 25.55 11.07
CA PRO A 125 23.47 26.34 10.45
C PRO A 125 22.06 25.99 10.94
N PHE A 126 21.92 25.09 11.93
CA PHE A 126 20.65 24.63 12.48
C PHE A 126 20.58 24.85 13.98
N LYS A 127 19.38 25.07 14.52
CA LYS A 127 19.13 25.19 15.97
C LYS A 127 18.98 23.82 16.64
N CYS A 128 18.51 22.80 15.92
CA CYS A 128 18.47 21.42 16.41
C CYS A 128 18.58 20.40 15.26
N ALA A 129 18.83 19.13 15.59
CA ALA A 129 18.88 18.03 14.64
C ALA A 129 18.06 16.82 15.09
N ILE A 130 17.45 16.12 14.14
CA ILE A 130 16.61 14.93 14.38
C ILE A 130 17.17 13.79 13.53
N PHE A 131 17.61 12.72 14.18
CA PHE A 131 18.20 11.55 13.53
C PHE A 131 17.27 10.35 13.67
N LEU A 132 16.91 9.78 12.53
CA LEU A 132 15.97 8.67 12.41
C LEU A 132 16.73 7.44 11.90
N CYS A 133 16.88 6.41 12.74
CA CYS A 133 17.68 5.21 12.45
C CYS A 133 19.03 5.56 11.82
N GLY A 134 19.71 6.57 12.37
CA GLY A 134 20.86 7.19 11.72
C GLY A 134 22.09 6.27 11.66
N THR A 135 22.81 6.33 10.54
CA THR A 135 24.10 5.65 10.35
C THR A 135 25.26 6.59 10.68
N LEU A 136 26.46 6.03 10.82
CA LEU A 136 27.65 6.81 11.22
C LEU A 136 28.10 7.80 10.13
N PRO A 137 28.56 9.01 10.51
CA PRO A 137 29.15 9.95 9.57
C PRO A 137 30.49 9.42 9.03
N CYS A 138 30.91 9.94 7.88
CA CYS A 138 32.24 9.66 7.34
C CYS A 138 33.31 10.47 8.07
N ASP A 139 34.48 9.86 8.29
CA ASP A 139 35.65 10.52 8.85
C ASP A 139 36.27 11.49 7.84
N TRP A 140 36.30 12.77 8.21
CA TRP A 140 36.69 13.85 7.30
C TRP A 140 38.15 13.77 6.85
N ALA A 141 39.06 13.36 7.74
CA ALA A 141 40.47 13.19 7.41
C ALA A 141 40.67 12.06 6.39
N SER A 142 39.98 10.94 6.58
CA SER A 142 39.98 9.81 5.64
C SER A 142 39.41 10.23 4.28
N LEU A 143 38.30 10.98 4.26
CA LEU A 143 37.70 11.49 3.03
C LEU A 143 38.68 12.35 2.22
N LYS A 144 39.40 13.27 2.88
CA LYS A 144 40.45 14.07 2.22
C LYS A 144 41.60 13.22 1.68
N GLY A 145 41.88 12.09 2.33
CA GLY A 145 42.83 11.09 1.86
C GLY A 145 42.30 10.15 0.77
N GLY A 146 41.09 10.39 0.25
CA GLY A 146 40.48 9.56 -0.79
C GLY A 146 39.86 8.25 -0.28
N GLN A 147 39.69 8.08 1.03
CA GLN A 147 39.13 6.86 1.63
C GLN A 147 37.80 7.14 2.32
N VAL A 148 36.81 6.26 2.08
CA VAL A 148 35.55 6.29 2.82
C VAL A 148 35.68 5.40 4.04
N ARG A 149 35.81 6.02 5.21
CA ARG A 149 35.80 5.35 6.52
C ARG A 149 34.75 5.99 7.41
N LEU A 150 33.97 5.16 8.11
CA LEU A 150 33.01 5.65 9.10
C LEU A 150 33.76 6.14 10.34
N SER A 151 33.31 7.25 10.90
CA SER A 151 33.88 7.80 12.13
C SER A 151 33.54 6.90 13.32
N SER A 152 34.54 6.55 14.12
CA SER A 152 34.32 5.87 15.40
C SER A 152 34.16 6.89 16.51
N ALA A 153 33.12 6.76 17.35
CA ALA A 153 33.00 7.54 18.57
C ALA A 153 34.23 7.26 19.47
N SER A 154 35.10 8.25 19.64
CA SER A 154 36.25 8.21 20.55
C SER A 154 36.02 9.19 21.69
N ALA A 155 36.60 8.95 22.86
CA ALA A 155 36.42 9.80 24.04
C ALA A 155 36.83 11.28 23.84
N ASN A 156 37.61 11.57 22.79
CA ASN A 156 38.09 12.91 22.43
C ASN A 156 37.53 13.40 21.07
N ALA A 157 36.52 12.75 20.52
CA ALA A 157 35.91 13.18 19.26
C ALA A 157 35.12 14.49 19.45
N PRO A 158 35.10 15.39 18.45
CA PRO A 158 34.28 16.60 18.50
C PRO A 158 32.80 16.22 18.64
N LEU A 159 32.09 16.93 19.53
CA LEU A 159 30.66 16.71 19.79
C LEU A 159 29.81 17.72 19.03
N VAL A 160 28.64 17.29 18.60
CA VAL A 160 27.58 18.20 18.17
C VAL A 160 26.90 18.79 19.41
N HIS A 161 26.98 20.12 19.56
CA HIS A 161 26.50 20.84 20.75
C HIS A 161 25.07 21.41 20.61
N ILE A 162 24.48 21.38 19.41
CA ILE A 162 23.06 21.75 19.26
C ILE A 162 22.17 20.64 19.85
N PRO A 163 20.95 20.97 20.33
CA PRO A 163 19.96 19.96 20.73
C PRO A 163 19.73 18.90 19.66
N THR A 164 19.69 17.63 20.07
CA THR A 164 19.49 16.51 19.14
C THR A 164 18.41 15.55 19.64
N VAL A 165 17.64 14.99 18.72
CA VAL A 165 16.67 13.92 19.02
C VAL A 165 17.02 12.71 18.18
N HIS A 166 17.11 11.54 18.81
CA HIS A 166 17.49 10.29 18.16
C HIS A 166 16.38 9.26 18.31
N PHE A 167 15.80 8.85 17.18
CA PHE A 167 14.85 7.75 17.10
C PHE A 167 15.55 6.55 16.50
N TRP A 168 15.67 5.44 17.23
CA TRP A 168 16.38 4.27 16.73
C TRP A 168 15.91 2.96 17.37
N SER A 169 16.28 1.83 16.74
CA SER A 169 15.91 0.50 17.20
C SER A 169 17.13 -0.31 17.63
N PRO A 170 17.15 -0.89 18.86
CA PRO A 170 18.18 -1.87 19.22
C PRO A 170 18.08 -3.15 18.38
N ASP A 171 16.92 -3.41 17.77
CA ASP A 171 16.68 -4.55 16.87
C ASP A 171 17.02 -4.23 15.40
N ASP A 172 17.70 -3.11 15.12
CA ASP A 172 18.22 -2.80 13.79
C ASP A 172 19.36 -3.77 13.42
N VAL A 173 19.02 -4.74 12.57
CA VAL A 173 19.96 -5.75 12.06
C VAL A 173 20.75 -5.29 10.85
N ASP A 174 20.29 -4.24 10.16
CA ASP A 174 20.92 -3.72 8.94
C ASP A 174 22.13 -2.86 9.32
N TYR A 175 22.01 -2.06 10.38
CA TYR A 175 23.06 -1.16 10.88
C TYR A 175 23.26 -1.30 12.40
N PRO A 176 23.70 -2.48 12.87
CA PRO A 176 23.76 -2.78 14.30
C PRO A 176 24.65 -1.78 15.05
N ARG A 177 24.10 -1.20 16.12
CA ARG A 177 24.74 -0.24 17.03
C ARG A 177 25.14 1.11 16.42
N GLN A 178 24.91 1.35 15.13
CA GLN A 178 25.34 2.61 14.51
C GLN A 178 24.62 3.82 15.08
N SER A 179 23.30 3.76 15.27
CA SER A 179 22.54 4.85 15.88
C SER A 179 22.93 5.09 17.34
N GLN A 180 23.26 4.03 18.09
CA GLN A 180 23.80 4.15 19.45
C GLN A 180 25.18 4.85 19.46
N MET A 181 26.04 4.54 18.49
CA MET A 181 27.33 5.20 18.35
C MET A 181 27.18 6.66 17.89
N LEU A 182 26.21 6.94 17.01
CA LEU A 182 25.84 8.29 16.57
C LEU A 182 25.37 9.16 17.74
N LEU A 183 24.56 8.60 18.65
CA LEU A 183 24.14 9.24 19.89
C LEU A 183 25.35 9.66 20.75
N GLY A 184 26.41 8.86 20.76
CA GLY A 184 27.69 9.15 21.44
C GLY A 184 28.47 10.34 20.87
N MET A 185 28.11 10.84 19.69
CA MET A 185 28.73 12.01 19.05
C MET A 185 27.96 13.32 19.33
N CYS A 186 26.90 13.26 20.13
CA CYS A 186 26.09 14.42 20.51
C CYS A 186 26.21 14.71 22.01
N ASP A 187 26.09 15.99 22.36
CA ASP A 187 26.16 16.46 23.75
C ASP A 187 25.11 15.75 24.64
N PRO A 188 25.54 15.04 25.71
CA PRO A 188 24.63 14.32 26.59
C PRO A 188 23.66 15.24 27.35
N ALA A 189 23.96 16.53 27.50
CA ALA A 189 23.09 17.48 28.19
C ALA A 189 21.89 17.94 27.35
N THR A 190 21.97 17.86 26.02
CA THR A 190 20.96 18.39 25.09
C THR A 190 20.42 17.35 24.11
N ARG A 191 20.83 16.08 24.25
CA ARG A 191 20.30 14.97 23.44
C ARG A 191 19.11 14.29 24.09
N VAL A 192 18.14 13.93 23.27
CA VAL A 192 16.98 13.10 23.64
C VAL A 192 17.04 11.79 22.87
N GLU A 193 16.87 10.69 23.58
CA GLU A 193 16.87 9.34 23.03
C GLU A 193 15.46 8.75 23.08
N VAL A 194 15.01 8.20 21.94
CA VAL A 194 13.75 7.49 21.81
C VAL A 194 14.00 6.16 21.11
N THR A 195 13.84 5.06 21.84
CA THR A 195 14.03 3.71 21.30
C THR A 195 12.71 3.07 20.88
N HIS A 196 12.72 2.34 19.76
CA HIS A 196 11.59 1.54 19.28
C HIS A 196 12.03 0.15 18.82
N HIS A 197 11.10 -0.77 18.54
CA HIS A 197 11.40 -2.16 18.15
C HIS A 197 11.01 -2.46 16.69
N ALA A 198 11.16 -1.46 15.81
CA ALA A 198 10.73 -1.55 14.41
C ALA A 198 11.88 -1.89 13.44
N GLY A 199 13.06 -2.26 13.95
CA GLY A 199 14.24 -2.48 13.11
C GLY A 199 14.72 -1.18 12.46
N HIS A 200 15.24 -1.25 11.23
CA HIS A 200 15.68 -0.09 10.44
C HIS A 200 14.51 0.67 9.80
N ALA A 201 13.48 1.00 10.58
CA ALA A 201 12.28 1.69 10.14
C ALA A 201 11.67 2.51 11.27
N MET A 202 10.89 3.54 10.95
CA MET A 202 10.23 4.35 11.96
C MET A 202 9.07 3.59 12.64
N PRO A 203 8.85 3.78 13.95
CA PRO A 203 7.81 3.06 14.68
C PRO A 203 6.41 3.43 14.19
N THR A 204 5.65 2.42 13.75
CA THR A 204 4.30 2.57 13.22
C THR A 204 3.19 2.21 14.23
N HIS A 205 3.51 1.58 15.38
CA HIS A 205 2.57 1.30 16.49
C HIS A 205 3.23 1.22 17.88
N GLY A 206 2.51 1.67 18.93
CA GLY A 206 2.88 1.52 20.34
C GLY A 206 2.04 2.39 21.29
N LYS A 207 2.09 2.16 22.62
CA LYS A 207 1.40 2.97 23.66
C LYS A 207 1.70 4.48 23.57
N GLU A 208 2.78 4.86 22.90
CA GLU A 208 3.18 6.26 22.68
C GLU A 208 2.52 6.91 21.44
N VAL A 209 1.99 6.11 20.50
CA VAL A 209 1.18 6.59 19.36
C VAL A 209 -0.32 6.66 19.71
N GLY A 210 -0.72 6.13 20.86
CA GLY A 210 -2.12 6.17 21.34
C GLY A 210 -2.69 7.57 21.52
N LYS A 211 -1.85 8.61 21.65
CA LYS A 211 -2.25 10.03 21.63
C LYS A 211 -2.28 10.65 20.22
N LEU A 212 -1.72 9.99 19.21
CA LEU A 212 -1.65 10.46 17.80
C LEU A 212 -2.78 9.92 16.93
N ALA A 213 -3.31 8.73 17.23
CA ALA A 213 -4.31 8.06 16.40
C ALA A 213 -5.72 8.71 16.43
N SER A 214 -5.95 9.70 17.29
CA SER A 214 -7.24 10.40 17.48
C SER A 214 -7.43 11.61 16.57
N THR A 215 -6.65 11.72 15.51
CA THR A 215 -6.44 12.98 14.82
C THR A 215 -6.89 12.79 13.36
N PRO A 216 -7.78 13.68 12.85
CA PRO A 216 -8.56 13.40 11.64
C PRO A 216 -7.68 13.26 10.39
N SER A 217 -8.03 12.28 9.54
CA SER A 217 -7.35 12.01 8.27
C SER A 217 -7.38 13.25 7.38
N PRO A 218 -6.31 13.60 6.65
CA PRO A 218 -6.30 14.70 5.68
C PRO A 218 -7.13 14.39 4.41
N LEU A 219 -7.79 13.23 4.38
CA LEU A 219 -8.65 12.83 3.29
C LEU A 219 -9.90 13.72 3.30
N PRO A 220 -10.35 14.21 2.14
CA PRO A 220 -11.56 14.99 2.07
C PRO A 220 -12.73 14.24 2.72
N ASP A 221 -13.61 14.97 3.40
CA ASP A 221 -14.73 14.36 4.11
C ASP A 221 -15.80 13.75 3.19
N HIS A 222 -15.71 14.00 1.88
CA HIS A 222 -16.58 13.41 0.87
C HIS A 222 -16.06 12.06 0.35
N ILE A 223 -16.95 11.26 -0.22
CA ILE A 223 -16.59 10.02 -0.90
C ILE A 223 -16.04 10.38 -2.29
N SER A 224 -14.96 9.72 -2.71
CA SER A 224 -14.41 9.93 -4.05
C SER A 224 -15.46 9.69 -5.14
N HIS A 225 -15.44 10.53 -6.18
CA HIS A 225 -16.46 10.50 -7.24
C HIS A 225 -16.60 9.11 -7.89
N ASN A 226 -15.48 8.42 -8.11
CA ASN A 226 -15.46 7.07 -8.66
C ASN A 226 -16.23 6.08 -7.79
N TYR A 227 -16.04 6.12 -6.47
CA TYR A 227 -16.74 5.22 -5.55
C TYR A 227 -18.22 5.55 -5.42
N VAL A 228 -18.63 6.81 -5.58
CA VAL A 228 -20.06 7.18 -5.69
C VAL A 228 -20.69 6.52 -6.92
N ILE A 229 -20.02 6.56 -8.07
CA ILE A 229 -20.49 5.88 -9.29
C ILE A 229 -20.57 4.37 -9.07
N PHE A 230 -19.51 3.75 -8.51
CA PHE A 230 -19.49 2.32 -8.22
C PHE A 230 -20.63 1.89 -7.30
N LEU A 231 -20.90 2.66 -6.24
CA LEU A 231 -22.00 2.39 -5.32
C LEU A 231 -23.37 2.56 -5.99
N GLY A 232 -23.54 3.57 -6.83
CA GLY A 232 -24.78 3.78 -7.58
C GLY A 232 -25.09 2.61 -8.51
N ILE A 233 -24.11 2.21 -9.34
CA ILE A 233 -24.24 1.08 -10.26
C ILE A 233 -24.45 -0.22 -9.49
N GLY A 234 -23.63 -0.48 -8.46
CA GLY A 234 -23.71 -1.69 -7.64
C GLY A 234 -25.06 -1.83 -6.93
N SER A 235 -25.60 -0.74 -6.40
CA SER A 235 -26.93 -0.72 -5.76
C SER A 235 -28.05 -1.00 -6.76
N MET A 236 -27.99 -0.39 -7.96
CA MET A 236 -28.97 -0.61 -9.02
C MET A 236 -28.96 -2.07 -9.51
N MET A 237 -27.78 -2.64 -9.76
CA MET A 237 -27.63 -4.03 -10.20
C MET A 237 -28.04 -5.03 -9.13
N THR A 238 -27.70 -4.76 -7.86
CA THR A 238 -28.12 -5.62 -6.74
C THR A 238 -29.63 -5.56 -6.54
N PHE A 239 -30.25 -4.39 -6.66
CA PHE A 239 -31.70 -4.23 -6.62
C PHE A 239 -32.40 -5.02 -7.75
N LEU A 240 -31.91 -4.88 -8.98
CA LEU A 240 -32.41 -5.65 -10.11
C LEU A 240 -32.25 -7.16 -9.88
N SER A 241 -31.10 -7.59 -9.36
CA SER A 241 -30.83 -8.99 -9.01
C SER A 241 -31.82 -9.50 -7.96
N THR A 242 -32.13 -8.69 -6.94
CA THR A 242 -33.13 -9.03 -5.91
C THR A 242 -34.52 -9.18 -6.50
N LEU A 243 -34.93 -8.30 -7.42
CA LEU A 243 -36.21 -8.45 -8.13
C LEU A 243 -36.27 -9.74 -8.93
N LEU A 244 -35.21 -10.05 -9.69
CA LEU A 244 -35.14 -11.26 -10.53
C LEU A 244 -35.10 -12.54 -9.70
N VAL A 245 -34.34 -12.58 -8.60
CA VAL A 245 -34.29 -13.72 -7.68
C VAL A 245 -35.64 -13.89 -6.99
N THR A 246 -36.28 -12.81 -6.55
CA THR A 246 -37.61 -12.87 -5.93
C THR A 246 -38.65 -13.38 -6.93
N ALA A 247 -38.69 -12.84 -8.14
CA ALA A 247 -39.57 -13.31 -9.21
C ALA A 247 -39.33 -14.80 -9.54
N ARG A 248 -38.07 -15.23 -9.54
CA ARG A 248 -37.68 -16.62 -9.70
C ARG A 248 -38.24 -17.50 -8.59
N PHE A 249 -38.06 -17.13 -7.32
CA PHE A 249 -38.60 -17.89 -6.19
C PHE A 249 -40.13 -17.92 -6.18
N LEU A 250 -40.80 -16.81 -6.49
CA LEU A 250 -42.27 -16.76 -6.60
C LEU A 250 -42.76 -17.71 -7.71
N SER A 251 -42.15 -17.65 -8.90
CA SER A 251 -42.49 -18.54 -10.02
C SER A 251 -42.27 -20.02 -9.66
N ARG A 252 -41.20 -20.34 -8.91
CA ARG A 252 -40.87 -21.69 -8.47
C ARG A 252 -41.74 -22.19 -7.32
N TRP A 253 -42.19 -21.28 -6.46
CA TRP A 253 -43.13 -21.56 -5.38
C TRP A 253 -44.49 -21.99 -5.94
N PHE A 254 -45.04 -21.22 -6.89
CA PHE A 254 -46.31 -21.58 -7.55
C PHE A 254 -46.24 -22.90 -8.32
N THR A 255 -45.06 -23.30 -8.81
CA THR A 255 -44.85 -24.55 -9.54
C THR A 255 -44.30 -25.69 -8.67
N TRP A 256 -44.14 -25.50 -7.35
CA TRP A 256 -43.54 -26.44 -6.41
C TRP A 256 -42.20 -27.03 -6.89
N SER A 257 -41.36 -26.19 -7.50
CA SER A 257 -40.19 -26.64 -8.28
C SER A 257 -38.86 -26.01 -7.86
N VAL A 258 -38.76 -25.58 -6.59
CA VAL A 258 -37.53 -25.05 -5.98
C VAL A 258 -36.48 -26.15 -5.88
N LYS A 259 -35.26 -25.89 -6.35
CA LYS A 259 -34.14 -26.84 -6.37
C LYS A 259 -32.82 -26.16 -5.99
N TRP A 260 -31.73 -26.93 -5.98
CA TRP A 260 -30.40 -26.46 -5.61
C TRP A 260 -29.86 -25.29 -6.46
N ASP A 261 -30.29 -25.15 -7.72
CA ASP A 261 -29.96 -23.98 -8.53
C ASP A 261 -30.55 -22.68 -7.96
N ASP A 262 -31.78 -22.73 -7.43
CA ASP A 262 -32.42 -21.58 -6.80
C ASP A 262 -31.70 -21.16 -5.51
N TRP A 263 -31.27 -22.12 -4.69
CA TRP A 263 -30.51 -21.86 -3.46
C TRP A 263 -29.11 -21.33 -3.72
N ALA A 264 -28.40 -21.85 -4.73
CA ALA A 264 -27.11 -21.31 -5.15
C ALA A 264 -27.24 -19.86 -5.64
N CYS A 265 -28.32 -19.54 -6.35
CA CYS A 265 -28.64 -18.18 -6.79
C CYS A 265 -28.92 -17.24 -5.61
N LEU A 266 -29.68 -17.70 -4.60
CA LEU A 266 -29.92 -16.93 -3.37
C LEU A 266 -28.62 -16.71 -2.58
N GLY A 267 -27.78 -17.75 -2.46
CA GLY A 267 -26.47 -17.63 -1.85
C GLY A 267 -25.60 -16.59 -2.55
N ALA A 268 -25.55 -16.62 -3.88
CA ALA A 268 -24.84 -15.61 -4.66
C ALA A 268 -25.33 -14.18 -4.37
N LEU A 269 -26.65 -13.99 -4.23
CA LEU A 269 -27.25 -12.71 -3.87
C LEU A 269 -26.87 -12.24 -2.46
N ILE A 270 -26.84 -13.14 -1.47
CA ILE A 270 -26.41 -12.81 -0.10
C ILE A 270 -24.97 -12.30 -0.10
N PHE A 271 -24.07 -13.01 -0.79
CA PHE A 271 -22.68 -12.57 -0.93
C PHE A 271 -22.52 -11.30 -1.77
N ALA A 272 -23.41 -11.06 -2.75
CA ALA A 272 -23.45 -9.81 -3.50
C ALA A 272 -23.84 -8.61 -2.62
N TYR A 273 -24.80 -8.78 -1.69
CA TYR A 273 -25.08 -7.78 -0.67
C TYR A 273 -23.88 -7.56 0.26
N GLY A 274 -23.19 -8.64 0.66
CA GLY A 274 -21.93 -8.54 1.40
C GLY A 274 -20.89 -7.70 0.67
N PHE A 275 -20.67 -7.98 -0.61
CA PHE A 275 -19.77 -7.21 -1.49
C PHE A 275 -20.20 -5.73 -1.60
N LEU A 276 -21.49 -5.44 -1.76
CA LEU A 276 -22.00 -4.07 -1.80
C LEU A 276 -21.76 -3.34 -0.47
N THR A 277 -22.01 -4.01 0.67
CA THR A 277 -21.76 -3.47 2.00
C THR A 277 -20.27 -3.19 2.21
N THR A 278 -19.39 -4.13 1.88
CA THR A 278 -17.94 -3.91 2.00
C THR A 278 -17.45 -2.83 1.04
N THR A 279 -18.02 -2.71 -0.16
CA THR A 279 -17.71 -1.60 -1.07
C THR A 279 -18.12 -0.25 -0.46
N ALA A 280 -19.28 -0.17 0.20
CA ALA A 280 -19.70 1.02 0.92
C ALA A 280 -18.78 1.33 2.11
N LEU A 281 -18.32 0.32 2.85
CA LEU A 281 -17.35 0.46 3.93
C LEU A 281 -15.97 0.90 3.41
N VAL A 282 -15.50 0.34 2.28
CA VAL A 282 -14.27 0.77 1.60
C VAL A 282 -14.36 2.25 1.20
N ALA A 283 -15.52 2.68 0.68
CA ALA A 283 -15.75 4.07 0.29
C ALA A 283 -15.83 5.04 1.47
N THR A 284 -16.48 4.65 2.57
CA THR A 284 -16.80 5.52 3.72
C THR A 284 -15.74 5.44 4.83
N VAL A 285 -15.47 4.25 5.34
CA VAL A 285 -14.55 4.00 6.46
C VAL A 285 -13.12 3.86 5.96
N GLY A 286 -12.93 3.11 4.88
CA GLY A 286 -11.64 2.95 4.21
C GLY A 286 -11.26 4.16 3.35
N ARG A 287 -12.15 5.14 3.18
CA ARG A 287 -11.94 6.39 2.43
C ARG A 287 -11.32 6.16 1.04
N ALA A 288 -11.75 5.12 0.32
CA ALA A 288 -11.09 4.72 -0.93
C ALA A 288 -11.25 5.72 -2.10
N GLY A 289 -10.30 5.68 -3.02
CA GLY A 289 -10.31 6.46 -4.26
C GLY A 289 -9.50 7.76 -4.20
N TYR A 290 -8.68 7.93 -3.16
CA TYR A 290 -7.62 8.93 -3.09
C TYR A 290 -6.27 8.26 -3.33
N HIS A 291 -5.24 9.05 -3.60
CA HIS A 291 -3.89 8.52 -3.77
C HIS A 291 -3.33 8.02 -2.44
N LEU A 292 -2.48 6.98 -2.48
CA LEU A 292 -1.96 6.30 -1.28
C LEU A 292 -1.13 7.22 -0.36
N ASP A 293 -0.59 8.30 -0.92
CA ASP A 293 0.14 9.38 -0.26
C ASP A 293 -0.72 10.18 0.74
N GLN A 294 -2.04 10.18 0.57
CA GLN A 294 -2.99 10.92 1.41
C GLN A 294 -3.53 10.12 2.61
N TYR A 295 -3.17 8.83 2.74
CA TYR A 295 -3.70 7.97 3.79
C TYR A 295 -2.84 7.98 5.05
N ASN A 296 -3.51 8.09 6.20
CA ASN A 296 -2.90 7.72 7.49
C ASN A 296 -2.84 6.19 7.63
N TYR A 297 -1.82 5.67 8.34
CA TYR A 297 -1.63 4.23 8.55
C TYR A 297 -2.88 3.48 9.04
N SER A 298 -3.59 4.04 10.03
CA SER A 298 -4.79 3.39 10.57
C SER A 298 -5.96 3.35 9.58
N VAL A 299 -6.04 4.32 8.67
CA VAL A 299 -7.07 4.35 7.62
C VAL A 299 -6.66 3.41 6.49
N LEU A 300 -5.38 3.38 6.13
CA LEU A 300 -4.83 2.46 5.14
C LEU A 300 -4.98 0.99 5.57
N GLU A 301 -4.67 0.66 6.82
CA GLU A 301 -4.84 -0.69 7.37
C GLU A 301 -6.32 -1.12 7.31
N ARG A 302 -7.23 -0.24 7.75
CA ARG A 302 -8.69 -0.47 7.64
C ARG A 302 -9.12 -0.65 6.19
N TYR A 303 -8.64 0.19 5.28
CA TYR A 303 -8.90 0.08 3.86
C TYR A 303 -8.47 -1.29 3.32
N LEU A 304 -7.23 -1.73 3.60
CA LEU A 304 -6.68 -2.99 3.12
C LEU A 304 -7.44 -4.21 3.70
N GLN A 305 -7.81 -4.18 4.97
CA GLN A 305 -8.63 -5.24 5.60
C GLN A 305 -10.01 -5.36 4.93
N ILE A 306 -10.71 -4.24 4.76
CA ILE A 306 -12.04 -4.23 4.13
C ILE A 306 -11.90 -4.60 2.65
N ALA A 307 -10.85 -4.16 1.96
CA ALA A 307 -10.60 -4.50 0.56
C ALA A 307 -10.34 -6.00 0.37
N LEU A 308 -9.60 -6.65 1.28
CA LEU A 308 -9.41 -8.10 1.25
C LEU A 308 -10.76 -8.83 1.42
N ALA A 309 -11.54 -8.44 2.43
CA ALA A 309 -12.89 -8.99 2.64
C ALA A 309 -13.79 -8.79 1.41
N ASN A 310 -13.75 -7.60 0.81
CA ASN A 310 -14.51 -7.24 -0.39
C ASN A 310 -14.17 -8.18 -1.56
N ASN A 311 -12.88 -8.42 -1.82
CA ASN A 311 -12.42 -9.30 -2.87
C ASN A 311 -12.81 -10.77 -2.64
N VAL A 312 -12.76 -11.24 -1.39
CA VAL A 312 -13.21 -12.60 -1.05
C VAL A 312 -14.72 -12.74 -1.28
N LEU A 313 -15.53 -11.81 -0.78
CA LEU A 313 -16.99 -11.84 -0.94
C LEU A 313 -17.41 -11.79 -2.42
N TYR A 314 -16.74 -10.97 -3.23
CA TYR A 314 -16.92 -10.93 -4.68
C TYR A 314 -16.68 -12.31 -5.32
N ASN A 315 -15.57 -12.95 -4.98
CA ASN A 315 -15.20 -14.25 -5.57
C ASN A 315 -16.11 -15.40 -5.13
N VAL A 316 -16.63 -15.34 -3.90
CA VAL A 316 -17.66 -16.28 -3.45
C VAL A 316 -18.96 -16.06 -4.25
N SER A 317 -19.41 -14.80 -4.37
CA SER A 317 -20.65 -14.47 -5.11
C SER A 317 -20.58 -14.93 -6.56
N ILE A 318 -19.51 -14.58 -7.29
CA ILE A 318 -19.38 -14.94 -8.71
C ILE A 318 -19.29 -16.45 -8.93
N SER A 319 -18.61 -17.17 -8.03
CA SER A 319 -18.47 -18.63 -8.12
C SER A 319 -19.82 -19.34 -7.87
N LEU A 320 -20.61 -18.85 -6.91
CA LEU A 320 -21.96 -19.35 -6.67
C LEU A 320 -22.92 -19.06 -7.83
N THR A 321 -22.80 -17.90 -8.47
CA THR A 321 -23.55 -17.57 -9.69
C THR A 321 -23.24 -18.57 -10.81
N LYS A 322 -21.96 -18.84 -11.06
CA LYS A 322 -21.51 -19.84 -12.05
C LYS A 322 -22.05 -21.24 -11.73
N LEU A 323 -22.03 -21.64 -10.45
CA LEU A 323 -22.56 -22.93 -10.00
C LEU A 323 -24.09 -23.01 -10.18
N SER A 324 -24.83 -21.94 -9.89
CA SER A 324 -26.27 -21.83 -10.13
C SER A 324 -26.61 -22.06 -11.60
N ILE A 325 -25.88 -21.42 -12.52
CA ILE A 325 -26.05 -21.59 -13.97
C ILE A 325 -25.79 -23.05 -14.39
N LEU A 326 -24.72 -23.68 -13.91
CA LEU A 326 -24.40 -25.07 -14.22
C LEU A 326 -25.47 -26.04 -13.71
N LEU A 327 -25.97 -25.83 -12.49
CA LEU A 327 -27.05 -26.63 -11.91
C LEU A 327 -28.36 -26.46 -12.69
N PHE A 328 -28.64 -25.24 -13.17
CA PHE A 328 -29.77 -24.96 -14.05
C PHE A 328 -29.64 -25.65 -15.42
N TYR A 329 -28.47 -25.62 -16.04
CA TYR A 329 -28.22 -26.36 -17.29
C TYR A 329 -28.36 -27.87 -17.09
N ARG A 330 -27.89 -28.39 -15.95
CA ARG A 330 -28.08 -29.80 -15.59
C ARG A 330 -29.56 -30.14 -15.47
N ARG A 331 -30.37 -29.24 -14.93
CA ARG A 331 -31.81 -29.44 -14.78
C ARG A 331 -32.54 -29.52 -16.13
N ILE A 332 -32.18 -28.68 -17.10
CA ILE A 332 -32.89 -28.58 -18.39
C ILE A 332 -32.37 -29.57 -19.43
N PHE A 333 -31.05 -29.69 -19.54
CA PHE A 333 -30.41 -30.26 -20.73
C PHE A 333 -29.63 -31.56 -20.46
N ALA A 334 -29.65 -32.11 -19.23
CA ALA A 334 -28.94 -33.34 -18.84
C ALA A 334 -29.48 -34.66 -19.44
N ILE A 335 -30.10 -34.58 -20.62
CA ILE A 335 -30.61 -35.75 -21.34
C ILE A 335 -29.44 -36.58 -21.89
N SER A 336 -28.40 -35.93 -22.45
CA SER A 336 -27.23 -36.64 -23.00
C SER A 336 -26.16 -36.95 -21.94
N LYS A 337 -25.50 -38.11 -22.06
CA LYS A 337 -24.38 -38.49 -21.17
C LYS A 337 -23.18 -37.55 -21.32
N GLY A 338 -22.85 -37.16 -22.57
CA GLY A 338 -21.73 -36.24 -22.85
C GLY A 338 -21.92 -34.87 -22.21
N PHE A 339 -23.12 -34.29 -22.29
CA PHE A 339 -23.40 -32.98 -21.67
C PHE A 339 -23.36 -33.03 -20.15
N ARG A 340 -23.81 -34.14 -19.54
CA ARG A 340 -23.67 -34.35 -18.10
C ARG A 340 -22.22 -34.36 -17.65
N ILE A 341 -21.35 -35.04 -18.38
CA ILE A 341 -19.90 -35.07 -18.11
C ILE A 341 -19.33 -33.66 -18.25
N ALA A 342 -19.66 -32.94 -19.33
CA ALA A 342 -19.20 -31.57 -19.54
C ALA A 342 -19.59 -30.63 -18.38
N ILE A 343 -20.82 -30.70 -17.87
CA ILE A 343 -21.26 -29.92 -16.69
C ILE A 343 -20.39 -30.22 -15.46
N TRP A 344 -20.12 -31.49 -15.17
CA TRP A 344 -19.31 -31.86 -14.00
C TRP A 344 -17.85 -31.43 -14.15
N VAL A 345 -17.29 -31.53 -15.35
CA VAL A 345 -15.93 -31.04 -15.64
C VAL A 345 -15.87 -29.53 -15.44
N VAL A 346 -16.76 -28.76 -16.06
CA VAL A 346 -16.78 -27.29 -15.91
C VAL A 346 -17.07 -26.91 -14.45
N GLY A 347 -17.96 -27.62 -13.77
CA GLY A 347 -18.21 -27.42 -12.34
C GLY A 347 -16.99 -27.67 -11.46
N GLY A 348 -16.20 -28.70 -11.77
CA GLY A 348 -14.91 -28.96 -11.13
C GLY A 348 -13.91 -27.83 -11.36
N VAL A 349 -13.83 -27.29 -12.59
CA VAL A 349 -12.96 -26.13 -12.89
C VAL A 349 -13.43 -24.88 -12.14
N VAL A 350 -14.74 -24.61 -12.06
CA VAL A 350 -15.29 -23.49 -11.28
C VAL A 350 -14.96 -23.64 -9.79
N ALA A 351 -15.09 -24.84 -9.24
CA ALA A 351 -14.72 -25.12 -7.85
C ALA A 351 -13.21 -24.97 -7.60
N GLY A 352 -12.38 -25.44 -8.53
CA GLY A 352 -10.93 -25.25 -8.48
C GLY A 352 -10.53 -23.78 -8.54
N TYR A 353 -11.14 -23.01 -9.45
CA TYR A 353 -10.98 -21.55 -9.51
C TYR A 353 -11.36 -20.91 -8.18
N PHE A 354 -12.53 -21.23 -7.62
CA PHE A 354 -12.99 -20.69 -6.34
C PHE A 354 -11.98 -20.93 -5.21
N VAL A 355 -11.52 -22.18 -5.03
CA VAL A 355 -10.54 -22.52 -3.99
C VAL A 355 -9.23 -21.77 -4.23
N SER A 356 -8.72 -21.77 -5.46
CA SER A 356 -7.46 -21.08 -5.79
C SER A 356 -7.53 -19.57 -5.59
N ALA A 357 -8.65 -18.94 -5.95
CA ALA A 357 -8.89 -17.51 -5.78
C ALA A 357 -8.98 -17.13 -4.30
N VAL A 358 -9.79 -17.84 -3.52
CA VAL A 358 -9.97 -17.54 -2.09
C VAL A 358 -8.69 -17.80 -1.31
N CYS A 359 -8.04 -18.95 -1.51
CA CYS A 359 -6.77 -19.25 -0.86
C CYS A 359 -5.66 -18.30 -1.31
N GLY A 360 -5.59 -17.97 -2.60
CA GLY A 360 -4.61 -17.03 -3.14
C GLY A 360 -4.78 -15.61 -2.60
N LEU A 361 -6.03 -15.17 -2.36
CA LEU A 361 -6.31 -13.88 -1.75
C LEU A 361 -5.98 -13.86 -0.25
N ILE A 362 -6.38 -14.89 0.51
CA ILE A 362 -6.20 -14.95 1.97
C ILE A 362 -4.73 -15.22 2.35
N PHE A 363 -4.03 -16.04 1.57
CA PHE A 363 -2.64 -16.45 1.85
C PHE A 363 -1.66 -15.81 0.87
N ALA A 364 -1.99 -14.63 0.33
CA ALA A 364 -1.15 -13.92 -0.63
C ALA A 364 0.21 -13.51 -0.03
N ALA A 365 0.25 -13.29 1.29
CA ALA A 365 1.45 -12.92 2.03
C ALA A 365 1.69 -13.87 3.21
N SER A 366 2.96 -14.04 3.57
CA SER A 366 3.39 -14.71 4.80
C SER A 366 4.26 -13.76 5.62
N PRO A 367 3.83 -13.36 6.83
CA PRO A 367 2.55 -13.71 7.49
C PRO A 367 1.34 -13.02 6.85
N VAL A 368 0.12 -13.57 7.03
CA VAL A 368 -1.12 -13.05 6.39
C VAL A 368 -1.40 -11.61 6.78
N GLU A 369 -1.06 -11.24 8.01
CA GLU A 369 -1.21 -9.90 8.55
C GLU A 369 -0.44 -8.83 7.76
N ALA A 370 0.60 -9.22 7.02
CA ALA A 370 1.37 -8.31 6.18
C ALA A 370 0.55 -7.72 5.03
N GLN A 371 -0.59 -8.34 4.67
CA GLN A 371 -1.51 -7.79 3.66
C GLN A 371 -2.15 -6.45 4.07
N TRP A 372 -2.30 -6.19 5.37
CA TRP A 372 -2.80 -4.91 5.89
C TRP A 372 -1.80 -4.18 6.79
N LYS A 373 -0.74 -4.88 7.23
CA LYS A 373 0.41 -4.32 7.95
C LYS A 373 1.63 -4.31 7.04
N VAL A 374 1.64 -3.38 6.09
CA VAL A 374 2.64 -3.29 5.01
C VAL A 374 4.09 -3.15 5.49
N TRP A 375 4.31 -2.83 6.77
CA TRP A 375 5.63 -2.69 7.40
C TRP A 375 6.20 -4.00 7.98
N LEU A 376 5.43 -5.10 7.98
CA LEU A 376 5.97 -6.38 8.43
C LEU A 376 6.90 -6.95 7.35
N PRO A 377 8.08 -7.50 7.71
CA PRO A 377 8.86 -8.32 6.79
C PRO A 377 8.00 -9.49 6.33
N HIS A 378 7.88 -9.67 5.02
CA HIS A 378 6.95 -10.63 4.46
C HIS A 378 7.42 -11.15 3.11
N THR A 379 6.94 -12.33 2.74
CA THR A 379 7.06 -12.87 1.39
C THR A 379 5.69 -12.82 0.73
N THR A 380 5.59 -12.31 -0.50
CA THR A 380 4.32 -12.19 -1.23
C THR A 380 4.31 -12.99 -2.51
N ILE A 381 3.11 -13.39 -2.93
CA ILE A 381 2.88 -13.75 -4.33
C ILE A 381 3.01 -12.50 -5.20
N ASN A 382 3.47 -12.68 -6.44
CA ASN A 382 3.55 -11.57 -7.36
C ASN A 382 2.14 -11.08 -7.73
N ASN A 383 1.77 -9.88 -7.26
CA ASN A 383 0.42 -9.34 -7.34
C ASN A 383 -0.06 -9.15 -8.78
N LYS A 384 0.75 -8.52 -9.65
CA LYS A 384 0.36 -8.22 -11.05
C LYS A 384 -0.08 -9.48 -11.82
N PRO A 385 0.74 -10.55 -11.94
CA PRO A 385 0.36 -11.76 -12.66
C PRO A 385 -0.76 -12.53 -11.96
N PHE A 386 -0.88 -12.47 -10.62
CA PHE A 386 -1.98 -13.09 -9.90
C PHE A 386 -3.34 -12.50 -10.32
N TRP A 387 -3.49 -11.17 -10.24
CA TRP A 387 -4.72 -10.47 -10.63
C TRP A 387 -5.06 -10.65 -12.11
N VAL A 388 -4.06 -10.59 -12.99
CA VAL A 388 -4.25 -10.80 -14.44
C VAL A 388 -4.72 -12.23 -14.74
N SER A 389 -4.06 -13.24 -14.16
CA SER A 389 -4.42 -14.65 -14.36
C SER A 389 -5.83 -14.93 -13.87
N MET A 390 -6.17 -14.40 -12.70
CA MET A 390 -7.49 -14.52 -12.11
C MET A 390 -8.58 -13.92 -13.00
N GLY A 391 -8.35 -12.72 -13.54
CA GLY A 391 -9.26 -12.07 -14.49
C GLY A 391 -9.45 -12.88 -15.78
N ILE A 392 -8.36 -13.39 -16.37
CA ILE A 392 -8.41 -14.21 -17.59
C ILE A 392 -9.20 -15.50 -17.36
N ILE A 393 -8.91 -16.23 -16.28
CA ILE A 393 -9.61 -17.49 -15.98
C ILE A 393 -11.11 -17.23 -15.74
N ASN A 394 -11.43 -16.17 -15.01
CA ASN A 394 -12.82 -15.81 -14.74
C ASN A 394 -13.60 -15.51 -16.03
N ALA A 395 -13.01 -14.74 -16.96
CA ALA A 395 -13.60 -14.44 -18.25
C ALA A 395 -13.75 -15.68 -19.15
N LEU A 396 -12.76 -16.58 -19.16
CA LEU A 396 -12.83 -17.84 -19.90
C LEU A 396 -13.94 -18.76 -19.37
N LEU A 397 -14.15 -18.78 -18.05
CA LEU A 397 -15.25 -19.52 -17.45
C LEU A 397 -16.61 -18.95 -17.87
N ASP A 398 -16.78 -17.63 -17.89
CA ASP A 398 -18.01 -16.99 -18.37
C ASP A 398 -18.29 -17.34 -19.83
N PHE A 399 -17.26 -17.25 -20.70
CA PHE A 399 -17.36 -17.66 -22.10
C PHE A 399 -17.73 -19.14 -22.24
N THR A 400 -17.11 -20.01 -21.44
CA THR A 400 -17.40 -21.46 -21.46
C THR A 400 -18.85 -21.73 -21.09
N LEU A 401 -19.38 -21.05 -20.06
CA LEU A 401 -20.78 -21.19 -19.64
C LEU A 401 -21.77 -20.70 -20.70
N LEU A 402 -21.42 -19.67 -21.47
CA LEU A 402 -22.23 -19.17 -22.59
C LEU A 402 -22.28 -20.15 -23.75
N CYS A 403 -21.14 -20.75 -24.11
CA CYS A 403 -21.04 -21.67 -25.22
C CYS A 403 -21.62 -23.05 -24.92
N LEU A 404 -21.57 -23.48 -23.65
CA LEU A 404 -21.95 -24.84 -23.24
C LEU A 404 -23.35 -25.29 -23.73
N PRO A 405 -24.45 -24.52 -23.56
CA PRO A 405 -25.78 -24.97 -24.00
C PRO A 405 -26.04 -24.80 -25.50
N GLN A 406 -25.23 -24.02 -26.24
CA GLN A 406 -25.53 -23.64 -27.62
C GLN A 406 -25.66 -24.86 -28.55
N PRO A 407 -24.74 -25.85 -28.57
CA PRO A 407 -24.87 -27.00 -29.47
C PRO A 407 -26.17 -27.78 -29.27
N LEU A 408 -26.73 -27.81 -28.05
CA LEU A 408 -27.99 -28.48 -27.76
C LEU A 408 -29.20 -27.68 -28.24
N VAL A 409 -29.19 -26.35 -28.06
CA VAL A 409 -30.23 -25.45 -28.58
C VAL A 409 -30.34 -25.57 -30.09
N TRP A 410 -29.20 -25.61 -30.80
CA TRP A 410 -29.18 -25.71 -32.26
C TRP A 410 -29.61 -27.08 -32.80
N ARG A 411 -29.46 -28.15 -32.01
CA ARG A 411 -29.95 -29.50 -32.33
C ARG A 411 -31.44 -29.70 -32.07
N LEU A 412 -32.13 -28.75 -31.43
CA LEU A 412 -33.55 -28.85 -31.14
C LEU A 412 -34.39 -28.74 -32.43
N HIS A 413 -35.43 -29.57 -32.59
CA HIS A 413 -36.37 -29.49 -33.73
C HIS A 413 -37.35 -28.32 -33.56
N GLN A 414 -36.85 -27.08 -33.63
CA GLN A 414 -37.65 -25.84 -33.55
C GLN A 414 -37.35 -24.93 -34.76
N THR A 415 -38.23 -23.96 -35.00
CA THR A 415 -38.04 -22.96 -36.06
C THR A 415 -36.79 -22.11 -35.82
N GLN A 416 -36.12 -21.67 -36.90
CA GLN A 416 -34.87 -20.87 -36.81
C GLN A 416 -35.05 -19.62 -35.94
N ARG A 417 -36.21 -18.95 -36.01
CA ARG A 417 -36.55 -17.80 -35.16
C ARG A 417 -36.52 -18.14 -33.66
N ARG A 418 -37.04 -19.30 -33.26
CA ARG A 418 -37.04 -19.73 -31.84
C ARG A 418 -35.64 -20.11 -31.36
N LYS A 419 -34.82 -20.70 -32.23
CA LYS A 419 -33.42 -21.01 -31.91
C LYS A 419 -32.61 -19.75 -31.65
N ILE A 420 -32.73 -18.77 -32.54
CA ILE A 420 -32.06 -17.47 -32.38
C ILE A 420 -32.53 -16.79 -31.09
N LEU A 421 -33.84 -16.78 -30.82
CA LEU A 421 -34.39 -16.17 -29.60
C LEU A 421 -33.89 -16.88 -28.32
N LEU A 422 -33.82 -18.22 -28.31
CA LEU A 422 -33.27 -18.97 -27.19
C LEU A 422 -31.77 -18.68 -26.99
N SER A 423 -30.98 -18.69 -28.06
CA SER A 423 -29.57 -18.34 -28.03
C SER A 423 -29.34 -16.89 -27.54
N MET A 424 -30.18 -15.94 -27.99
CA MET A 424 -30.16 -14.56 -27.50
C MET A 424 -30.49 -14.46 -26.01
N VAL A 425 -31.48 -15.22 -25.51
CA VAL A 425 -31.82 -15.25 -24.08
C VAL A 425 -30.66 -15.81 -23.23
N PHE A 426 -29.95 -16.83 -23.71
CA PHE A 426 -28.74 -17.33 -23.03
C PHE A 426 -27.59 -16.31 -23.05
N LEU A 427 -27.48 -15.49 -24.09
CA LEU A 427 -26.48 -14.42 -24.19
C LEU A 427 -26.85 -13.19 -23.33
N LEU A 428 -28.14 -12.84 -23.26
CA LEU A 428 -28.67 -11.71 -22.48
C LEU A 428 -28.64 -11.95 -20.97
N GLY A 429 -28.75 -13.21 -20.52
CA GLY A 429 -28.63 -13.56 -19.10
C GLY A 429 -27.22 -13.39 -18.50
N CYS A 430 -26.25 -12.88 -19.28
CA CYS A 430 -24.86 -12.65 -18.87
C CYS A 430 -24.44 -11.17 -18.82
N LEU A 431 -25.30 -10.25 -19.29
CA LEU A 431 -25.15 -8.79 -19.13
C LEU A 431 -25.88 -8.35 -17.87
#